data_AF-A0A851W2R2-F1
#
_entry.id   AF-A0A851W2R2-F1
#
_cell.length_a   1.000
_cell.length_b   1.000
_cell.length_c   1.000
_cell.angle_alpha   90.00
_cell.angle_beta   90.00
_cell.angle_gamma   90.00
#
_symmetry.space_group_name_H-M   'P 1'
#
loop_
_entity.id
_entity.type
_entity.pdbx_description
1 polymer ?
#
loop_
_entity_poly.entity_id
_entity_poly.type
_entity_poly.pdbx_seq_one_letter_code
_entity_poly.pdbx_strand_id
1 'polypeptide(L)'
;QERLQRFAGAAQTDLGALVFWGGGAVLGTARWGALSGPDSAQLRALLRPPPGGALGAGARDLPVFLPNGSPKVPHRLLLLPLLRGVGLALLCGPRPSLQHLLTQLVPQFWVPILEQLRGLARPRPPPLPPEVLGYLLIHQGRTQSGIVKGAGQS
;
A
#
# COMPACT_ATOMS: atom_id res chain seq x y z
N GLN A 1 -9.74 9.99 -2.32
CA GLN A 1 -10.02 9.73 -3.76
C GLN A 1 -9.60 10.90 -4.65
N GLU A 2 -9.97 12.14 -4.32
CA GLU A 2 -9.63 13.35 -5.09
C GLU A 2 -8.13 13.53 -5.39
N ARG A 3 -7.23 13.31 -4.41
CA ARG A 3 -5.77 13.36 -4.64
C ARG A 3 -5.30 12.37 -5.71
N LEU A 4 -5.84 11.15 -5.71
CA LEU A 4 -5.51 10.13 -6.71
C LEU A 4 -5.95 10.57 -8.11
N GLN A 5 -7.13 11.19 -8.22
CA GLN A 5 -7.63 11.75 -9.49
C GLN A 5 -6.73 12.88 -9.99
N ARG A 6 -6.36 13.84 -9.13
CA ARG A 6 -5.44 14.93 -9.51
C ARG A 6 -4.06 14.41 -9.91
N PHE A 7 -3.54 13.43 -9.18
CA PHE A 7 -2.26 12.80 -9.51
C PHE A 7 -2.32 12.07 -10.86
N ALA A 8 -3.39 11.30 -11.11
CA ALA A 8 -3.60 10.64 -12.40
C ALA A 8 -3.70 11.69 -13.54
N GLY A 9 -4.48 12.75 -13.34
CA GLY A 9 -4.61 13.85 -14.30
C GLY A 9 -3.29 14.55 -14.60
N ALA A 10 -2.46 14.81 -13.58
CA ALA A 10 -1.11 15.35 -13.77
C ALA A 10 -0.19 14.38 -14.52
N ALA A 11 -0.40 13.07 -14.32
CA ALA A 11 0.20 12.00 -15.09
C ALA A 11 -0.49 11.73 -16.45
N GLN A 12 -1.33 12.65 -16.94
CA GLN A 12 -2.01 12.56 -18.24
C GLN A 12 -2.79 11.25 -18.43
N THR A 13 -3.37 10.72 -17.35
CA THR A 13 -4.20 9.53 -17.38
C THR A 13 -5.38 9.66 -16.42
N ASP A 14 -6.49 9.00 -16.74
CA ASP A 14 -7.62 8.87 -15.83
C ASP A 14 -7.66 7.52 -15.12
N LEU A 15 -6.69 6.64 -15.39
CA LEU A 15 -6.65 5.26 -14.93
C LEU A 15 -5.56 5.11 -13.87
N GLY A 16 -5.89 5.55 -12.66
CA GLY A 16 -5.04 5.37 -11.48
C GLY A 16 -5.71 4.58 -10.38
N ALA A 17 -4.92 3.82 -9.62
CA ALA A 17 -5.35 3.10 -8.43
C ALA A 17 -4.27 3.07 -7.34
N LEU A 18 -4.71 3.09 -6.08
CA LEU A 18 -3.91 2.71 -4.92
C LEU A 18 -4.02 1.20 -4.73
N VAL A 19 -2.88 0.53 -4.59
CA VAL A 19 -2.78 -0.94 -4.54
C VAL A 19 -2.08 -1.38 -3.25
N PHE A 20 -2.58 -2.48 -2.66
CA PHE A 20 -1.83 -3.24 -1.67
C PHE A 20 -1.06 -4.36 -2.37
N TRP A 21 0.25 -4.40 -2.18
CA TRP A 21 1.09 -5.49 -2.67
C TRP A 21 0.67 -6.79 -1.95
N GLY A 22 -0.06 -7.66 -2.66
CA GLY A 22 -0.62 -8.90 -2.11
C GLY A 22 -2.14 -8.98 -2.00
N GLY A 23 -2.88 -7.89 -2.30
CA GLY A 23 -4.34 -7.84 -2.12
C GLY A 23 -5.13 -7.14 -3.23
N GLY A 24 -4.48 -6.64 -4.29
CA GLY A 24 -5.13 -5.95 -5.40
C GLY A 24 -5.37 -4.46 -5.17
N ALA A 25 -6.13 -3.84 -6.07
CA ALA A 25 -6.48 -2.41 -6.00
C ALA A 25 -7.49 -2.14 -4.89
N VAL A 26 -7.20 -1.16 -4.04
CA VAL A 26 -8.00 -0.78 -2.86
C VAL A 26 -8.89 0.41 -3.18
N LEU A 27 -8.35 1.36 -3.94
CA LEU A 27 -9.03 2.58 -4.31
C LEU A 27 -8.65 2.97 -5.73
N GLY A 28 -9.62 2.99 -6.63
CA GLY A 28 -9.44 3.41 -8.02
C GLY A 28 -10.03 4.78 -8.30
N THR A 29 -9.52 5.41 -9.36
CA THR A 29 -10.27 6.40 -10.14
C THR A 29 -11.57 5.79 -10.69
N ALA A 30 -12.56 6.62 -11.05
CA ALA A 30 -13.84 6.13 -11.58
C ALA A 30 -13.65 5.27 -12.84
N ARG A 31 -12.74 5.70 -13.74
CA ARG A 31 -12.42 4.94 -14.95
C ARG A 31 -11.70 3.64 -14.67
N TRP A 32 -10.88 3.56 -13.62
CA TRP A 32 -10.27 2.30 -13.19
C TRP A 32 -11.33 1.30 -12.71
N GLY A 33 -12.33 1.76 -11.95
CA GLY A 33 -13.45 0.93 -11.50
C GLY A 33 -14.37 0.48 -12.65
N ALA A 34 -14.46 1.27 -13.72
CA ALA A 34 -15.26 0.98 -14.91
C ALA A 34 -14.56 0.08 -15.95
N LEU A 35 -13.36 -0.42 -15.66
CA LEU A 35 -12.66 -1.35 -16.56
C LEU A 35 -13.47 -2.64 -16.73
N SER A 36 -13.43 -3.19 -17.94
CA SER A 36 -14.12 -4.44 -18.24
C SER A 36 -13.59 -5.61 -17.39
N GLY A 37 -14.43 -6.63 -17.20
CA GLY A 37 -14.05 -7.87 -16.51
C GLY A 37 -12.68 -8.44 -16.93
N PRO A 38 -12.42 -8.67 -18.23
CA PRO A 38 -11.14 -9.23 -18.68
C PRO A 38 -9.96 -8.27 -18.49
N ASP A 39 -10.13 -6.98 -18.80
CA ASP A 39 -9.07 -5.96 -18.61
C ASP A 39 -8.67 -5.87 -17.13
N SER A 40 -9.67 -5.83 -16.23
CA SER A 40 -9.44 -5.78 -14.80
C SER A 40 -8.80 -7.07 -14.26
N ALA A 41 -9.13 -8.23 -14.81
CA ALA A 41 -8.55 -9.52 -14.44
C ALA A 41 -7.06 -9.58 -14.79
N GLN A 42 -6.69 -9.08 -15.97
CA GLN A 42 -5.29 -9.01 -16.39
C GLN A 42 -4.48 -8.06 -15.51
N LEU A 43 -5.01 -6.87 -15.20
CA LEU A 43 -4.34 -5.95 -14.29
C LEU A 43 -4.17 -6.55 -12.89
N ARG A 44 -5.19 -7.24 -12.36
CA ARG A 44 -5.09 -7.95 -11.08
C ARG A 44 -4.01 -9.02 -11.09
N ALA A 45 -3.82 -9.73 -12.20
CA ALA A 45 -2.75 -10.72 -12.33
C ALA A 45 -1.35 -10.07 -12.26
N LEU A 46 -1.16 -8.92 -12.91
CA LEU A 46 0.11 -8.18 -12.90
C LEU A 46 0.42 -7.51 -11.55
N LEU A 47 -0.62 -7.14 -10.80
CA LEU A 47 -0.51 -6.57 -9.45
C LEU A 47 -0.30 -7.63 -8.36
N ARG A 48 -0.38 -8.92 -8.71
CA ARG A 48 -0.16 -10.01 -7.76
C ARG A 48 1.34 -10.20 -7.54
N PRO A 49 1.81 -10.29 -6.29
CA PRO A 49 3.20 -10.62 -6.04
C PRO A 49 3.53 -12.01 -6.60
N PRO A 50 4.75 -12.23 -7.11
CA PRO A 50 5.17 -13.54 -7.57
C PRO A 50 5.20 -14.53 -6.40
N PRO A 51 4.98 -15.83 -6.66
CA PRO A 51 5.08 -16.86 -5.63
C PRO A 51 6.49 -16.85 -5.01
N GLY A 52 6.56 -16.79 -3.67
CA GLY A 52 7.81 -16.76 -2.92
C GLY A 52 8.49 -15.40 -2.77
N GLY A 53 7.86 -14.29 -3.20
CA GLY A 53 8.48 -12.96 -3.11
C GLY A 53 7.50 -11.81 -2.87
N ALA A 54 8.04 -10.67 -2.43
CA ALA A 54 7.33 -9.41 -2.45
C ALA A 54 7.39 -8.81 -3.87
N LEU A 55 6.32 -8.12 -4.30
CA LEU A 55 6.40 -7.23 -5.46
C LEU A 55 7.47 -6.18 -5.14
N GLY A 56 8.63 -6.33 -5.80
CA GLY A 56 9.90 -5.77 -5.34
C GLY A 56 9.84 -4.27 -5.02
N ALA A 57 10.69 -3.84 -4.10
CA ALA A 57 10.71 -2.50 -3.48
C ALA A 57 10.96 -1.31 -4.44
N GLY A 58 11.04 -1.54 -5.75
CA GLY A 58 11.33 -0.54 -6.76
C GLY A 58 10.14 -0.23 -7.66
N ALA A 59 10.17 0.96 -8.25
CA ALA A 59 9.21 1.36 -9.26
C ALA A 59 9.38 0.53 -10.54
N ARG A 60 8.28 0.26 -11.26
CA ARG A 60 8.27 -0.57 -12.47
C ARG A 60 7.46 0.09 -13.58
N ASP A 61 7.81 -0.26 -14.81
CA ASP A 61 7.15 0.15 -16.03
C ASP A 61 6.94 -1.10 -16.89
N LEU A 62 5.68 -1.52 -17.04
CA LEU A 62 5.32 -2.78 -17.68
C LEU A 62 4.40 -2.53 -18.88
N PRO A 63 4.69 -3.09 -20.06
CA PRO A 63 3.74 -3.05 -21.17
C PRO A 63 2.54 -3.95 -20.85
N VAL A 64 1.33 -3.47 -21.15
CA VAL A 64 0.06 -4.17 -20.91
C VAL A 64 -0.85 -3.99 -22.12
N PHE A 65 -1.25 -5.10 -22.72
CA PHE A 65 -2.31 -5.12 -23.73
C PHE A 65 -3.64 -5.30 -23.04
N LEU A 66 -4.62 -4.44 -23.31
CA LEU A 66 -5.95 -4.58 -22.73
C LEU A 66 -6.83 -5.35 -23.71
N PRO A 67 -7.34 -6.55 -23.36
CA PRO A 67 -8.13 -7.40 -24.26
C PRO A 67 -9.28 -6.66 -24.95
N ASN A 68 -9.97 -5.78 -24.23
CA ASN A 68 -11.06 -4.98 -24.80
C ASN A 68 -10.64 -3.54 -25.10
N GLY A 69 -9.90 -2.90 -24.19
CA GLY A 69 -9.56 -1.49 -24.31
C GLY A 69 -8.50 -1.16 -25.36
N SER A 70 -7.56 -2.08 -25.62
CA SER A 70 -6.47 -1.89 -26.57
C SER A 70 -5.73 -3.21 -26.85
N PRO A 71 -6.31 -4.09 -27.70
CA PRO A 71 -5.75 -5.42 -27.94
C PRO A 71 -4.47 -5.41 -28.79
N LYS A 72 -4.29 -4.38 -29.62
CA LYS A 72 -3.18 -4.29 -30.59
C LYS A 72 -2.06 -3.34 -30.18
N VAL A 73 -2.32 -2.42 -29.24
CA VAL A 73 -1.36 -1.39 -28.82
C VAL A 73 -1.13 -1.52 -27.31
N PRO A 74 0.12 -1.71 -26.86
CA PRO A 74 0.40 -1.82 -25.43
C PRO A 74 0.24 -0.45 -24.75
N HIS A 75 -0.50 -0.44 -23.65
CA HIS A 75 -0.40 0.60 -22.64
C HIS A 75 0.78 0.33 -21.71
N ARG A 76 1.11 1.31 -20.88
CA ARG A 76 2.12 1.17 -19.83
C ARG A 76 1.44 1.13 -18.46
N LEU A 77 1.68 0.06 -17.72
CA LEU A 77 1.33 -0.06 -16.31
C LEU A 77 2.54 0.35 -15.47
N LEU A 78 2.43 1.54 -14.88
CA LEU A 78 3.46 2.09 -13.99
C LEU A 78 3.12 1.75 -12.55
N LEU A 79 4.06 1.12 -11.86
CA LEU A 79 3.95 0.70 -10.48
C LEU A 79 4.91 1.53 -9.63
N LEU A 80 4.37 2.31 -8.70
CA LEU A 80 5.14 3.23 -7.87
C LEU A 80 4.98 2.83 -6.38
N PRO A 81 5.99 2.21 -5.75
CA PRO A 81 5.93 1.94 -4.32
C PRO A 81 5.94 3.26 -3.53
N LEU A 82 5.02 3.39 -2.57
CA LEU A 82 4.94 4.56 -1.68
C LEU A 82 5.44 4.21 -0.27
N LEU A 83 4.95 3.10 0.27
CA LEU A 83 5.27 2.57 1.60
C LEU A 83 5.43 1.05 1.51
N ARG A 84 5.92 0.42 2.58
CA ARG A 84 5.91 -1.04 2.70
C ARG A 84 4.47 -1.54 2.55
N GLY A 85 4.23 -2.35 1.52
CA GLY A 85 2.92 -2.92 1.22
C GLY A 85 1.96 -2.03 0.41
N VAL A 86 2.23 -0.73 0.24
CA VAL A 86 1.33 0.20 -0.47
C VAL A 86 2.04 0.85 -1.66
N GLY A 87 1.36 0.88 -2.80
CA GLY A 87 1.84 1.57 -3.99
C GLY A 87 0.73 2.17 -4.83
N LEU A 88 1.12 2.81 -5.92
CA LEU A 88 0.23 3.30 -6.96
C LEU A 88 0.41 2.46 -8.22
N ALA A 89 -0.71 2.21 -8.89
CA ALA A 89 -0.77 1.69 -10.24
C ALA A 89 -1.37 2.76 -11.15
N LEU A 90 -0.68 3.09 -12.22
CA LEU A 90 -1.18 3.97 -13.27
C LEU A 90 -1.16 3.21 -14.58
N LEU A 91 -2.27 3.24 -15.32
CA LEU A 91 -2.31 2.78 -16.70
C LEU A 91 -2.27 4.01 -17.61
N CYS A 92 -1.17 4.20 -18.33
CA CYS A 92 -0.96 5.37 -19.19
C CYS A 92 -0.54 4.96 -20.60
N GLY A 93 -0.56 5.93 -21.52
CA GLY A 93 -0.01 5.77 -22.86
C GLY A 93 1.52 5.94 -22.89
N PRO A 94 2.09 6.54 -23.95
CA PRO A 94 3.54 6.74 -24.07
C PRO A 94 4.11 7.73 -23.05
N ARG A 95 3.28 8.61 -22.48
CA ARG A 95 3.66 9.56 -21.42
C ARG A 95 2.83 9.27 -20.17
N PRO A 96 3.35 9.60 -18.97
CA PRO A 96 4.65 10.22 -18.65
C PRO A 96 5.78 9.19 -18.52
N SER A 97 7.03 9.65 -18.39
CA SER A 97 8.16 8.77 -18.07
C SER A 97 8.14 8.38 -16.58
N LEU A 98 8.63 7.17 -16.27
CA LEU A 98 8.72 6.71 -14.88
C LEU A 98 9.56 7.66 -14.02
N GLN A 99 10.66 8.18 -14.58
CA GLN A 99 11.52 9.14 -13.90
C GLN A 99 10.81 10.46 -13.57
N HIS A 100 9.99 10.99 -14.48
CA HIS A 100 9.21 12.20 -14.21
C HIS A 100 8.23 12.00 -13.06
N LEU A 101 7.56 10.85 -13.02
CA LEU A 101 6.68 10.50 -11.90
C LEU A 101 7.44 10.47 -10.57
N LEU A 102 8.59 9.79 -10.53
CA LEU A 102 9.36 9.62 -9.30
C LEU A 102 10.00 10.91 -8.79
N THR A 103 10.45 11.78 -9.70
CA THR A 103 11.21 12.99 -9.34
C THR A 103 10.35 14.23 -9.17
N GLN A 104 9.19 14.30 -9.82
CA GLN A 104 8.33 15.50 -9.82
C GLN A 104 6.99 15.22 -9.15
N LEU A 105 6.20 14.29 -9.71
CA LEU A 105 4.81 14.11 -9.31
C LEU A 105 4.65 13.38 -7.97
N VAL A 106 5.46 12.35 -7.70
CA VAL A 106 5.40 11.63 -6.43
C VAL A 106 5.77 12.54 -5.25
N PRO A 107 6.87 13.32 -5.30
CA PRO A 107 7.18 14.31 -4.29
C PRO A 107 6.08 15.35 -4.10
N GLN A 108 5.54 15.89 -5.18
CA GLN A 108 4.52 16.94 -5.10
C GLN A 108 3.21 16.45 -4.45
N PHE A 109 2.73 15.25 -4.81
CA PHE A 109 1.41 14.79 -4.40
C PHE A 109 1.42 13.91 -3.16
N TRP A 110 2.46 13.11 -2.95
CA TRP A 110 2.46 12.03 -1.97
C TRP A 110 3.41 12.26 -0.81
N VAL A 111 4.60 12.85 -1.00
CA VAL A 111 5.56 13.05 0.10
C VAL A 111 4.96 13.77 1.31
N PRO A 112 4.19 14.87 1.18
CA PRO A 112 3.61 15.54 2.33
C PRO A 112 2.73 14.63 3.21
N ILE A 113 1.92 13.77 2.60
CA ILE A 113 1.09 12.83 3.37
C ILE A 113 1.91 11.64 3.87
N LEU A 114 2.91 11.18 3.11
CA LEU A 114 3.77 10.09 3.52
C LEU A 114 4.58 10.47 4.77
N GLU A 115 5.07 11.69 4.86
CA GLU A 115 5.75 12.20 6.07
C GLU A 115 4.79 12.27 7.26
N GLN A 116 3.56 12.74 7.07
CA GLN A 116 2.54 12.71 8.12
C GLN A 116 2.25 11.28 8.60
N LEU A 117 2.08 10.33 7.67
CA LEU A 117 1.85 8.93 7.99
C LEU A 117 3.05 8.28 8.68
N ARG A 118 4.28 8.65 8.31
CA ARG A 118 5.51 8.21 8.99
C ARG A 118 5.56 8.72 10.43
N GLY A 119 5.16 9.96 10.67
CA GLY A 119 5.06 10.52 12.03
C GLY A 119 4.01 9.82 12.91
N LEU A 120 2.92 9.32 12.30
CA LEU A 120 1.87 8.56 13.00
C LEU A 120 2.20 7.08 13.17
N ALA A 121 2.97 6.51 12.23
CA ALA A 121 3.40 5.11 12.27
C ALA A 121 4.51 4.94 13.32
N ARG A 122 4.11 4.80 14.59
CA ARG A 122 5.04 4.28 15.60
C ARG A 122 5.51 2.89 15.16
N PRO A 123 6.82 2.57 15.23
CA PRO A 123 7.24 1.20 15.03
C PRO A 123 6.45 0.32 15.99
N ARG A 124 5.68 -0.63 15.44
CA ARG A 124 5.05 -1.66 16.27
C ARG A 124 6.21 -2.37 16.97
N PRO A 125 6.24 -2.46 18.30
CA PRO A 125 7.28 -3.23 18.96
C PRO A 125 7.28 -4.63 18.35
N PRO A 126 8.47 -5.23 18.13
CA PRO A 126 8.52 -6.60 17.65
C PRO A 126 7.65 -7.48 18.55
N PRO A 127 7.02 -8.54 18.00
CA PRO A 127 6.29 -9.47 18.85
C PRO A 127 7.21 -9.91 19.99
N LEU A 128 6.72 -9.77 21.23
CA LEU A 128 7.49 -10.18 22.40
C LEU A 128 7.81 -11.68 22.23
N PRO A 129 9.07 -12.10 22.48
CA PRO A 129 9.41 -13.51 22.50
C PRO A 129 8.46 -14.25 23.45
N PRO A 130 8.00 -15.48 23.11
CA PRO A 130 7.07 -16.25 23.94
C PRO A 130 7.54 -16.38 25.40
N GLU A 131 8.85 -16.42 25.61
CA GLU A 131 9.50 -16.52 26.92
C GLU A 131 9.30 -15.26 27.76
N VAL A 132 9.38 -14.08 27.13
CA VAL A 132 9.11 -12.78 27.78
C VAL A 132 7.62 -12.63 28.07
N LEU A 133 6.77 -13.11 27.18
CA LEU A 133 5.31 -13.15 27.37
C LEU A 133 4.95 -14.07 28.56
N GLY A 134 5.57 -15.24 28.65
CA GLY A 134 5.42 -16.16 29.78
C GLY A 134 5.85 -15.52 31.10
N TYR A 135 7.00 -14.85 31.13
CA TYR A 135 7.48 -14.14 32.31
C TYR A 135 6.51 -13.02 32.76
N LEU A 136 6.03 -12.20 31.83
CA LEU A 136 5.08 -11.12 32.12
C LEU A 136 3.75 -11.66 32.67
N LEU A 137 3.23 -12.76 32.11
CA LEU A 137 1.99 -13.39 32.57
C LEU A 137 2.13 -14.01 33.97
N ILE A 138 3.28 -14.61 34.29
CA ILE A 138 3.58 -15.17 35.62
C ILE A 138 3.68 -14.05 36.67
N HIS A 139 4.23 -12.89 36.31
CA HIS A 139 4.44 -11.79 37.25
C HIS A 139 3.20 -10.91 37.46
N GLN A 140 2.29 -10.79 36.48
CA GLN A 140 1.02 -10.06 36.66
C GLN A 140 0.07 -10.72 37.66
N GLY A 141 0.12 -12.05 37.81
CA GLY A 141 -0.65 -12.77 38.81
C GLY A 141 -0.21 -12.54 40.27
N ARG A 142 0.99 -11.98 40.49
CA ARG A 142 1.52 -11.71 41.84
C ARG A 142 1.22 -10.31 42.36
N THR A 143 1.01 -9.33 41.48
CA THR A 143 0.79 -7.93 41.89
C THR A 143 -0.63 -7.61 42.38
N GLN A 144 -1.61 -8.51 42.19
CA GLN A 144 -2.98 -8.32 42.72
C GLN A 144 -3.27 -9.07 44.02
N SER A 145 -2.32 -9.87 44.54
CA SER A 145 -2.46 -10.55 45.83
C SER A 145 -1.59 -9.86 46.89
N GLY A 146 -1.95 -8.65 47.28
CA GLY A 146 -1.16 -7.86 48.23
C GLY A 146 -1.82 -6.63 48.84
N ILE A 147 -3.11 -6.38 48.61
CA ILE A 147 -3.85 -5.29 49.27
C ILE A 147 -5.20 -5.81 49.76
N VAL A 148 -5.21 -6.71 50.76
CA VAL A 148 -6.24 -6.73 51.82
C VAL A 148 -5.67 -7.47 53.06
N LYS A 149 -5.30 -6.73 54.10
CA LYS A 149 -5.57 -6.95 55.54
C LYS A 149 -4.47 -6.31 56.39
N GLY A 150 -4.84 -5.33 57.20
CA GLY A 150 -3.99 -4.86 58.29
C GLY A 150 -4.26 -3.44 58.81
N ALA A 151 -5.49 -3.12 59.21
CA ALA A 151 -5.78 -2.04 60.15
C ALA A 151 -7.15 -2.34 60.76
N GLY A 152 -7.38 -2.43 62.06
CA GLY A 152 -6.57 -2.37 63.26
C GLY A 152 -7.57 -2.61 64.40
N GLN A 153 -7.28 -3.54 65.31
CA GLN A 153 -7.94 -3.60 66.61
C GLN A 153 -7.04 -2.86 67.58
N SER A 154 -7.57 -1.80 68.20
CA SER A 154 -7.49 -1.58 69.65
C SER A 154 -8.47 -0.52 70.07
#